data_AF-A0A182MP72-F1
#
_entry.id   AF-A0A182MP72-F1
#
_cell.length_a   1.000
_cell.length_b   1.000
_cell.length_c   1.000
_cell.angle_alpha   90.00
_cell.angle_beta   90.00
_cell.angle_gamma   90.00
#
_symmetry.space_group_name_H-M   'P 1'
#
loop_
_entity.id
_entity.type
_entity.pdbx_description
1 polymer ?
#
loop_
_entity_poly.entity_id
_entity_poly.type
_entity_poly.pdbx_seq_one_letter_code
_entity_poly.pdbx_strand_id
1 'polypeptide(L)'
;MAMSKTTNTYNRQNWEDSEFPILCQTCLGDNPYVRMIKERYGKECKICTRPFTIFRWCPGARMRFKKTEICQTCSKLKNVCQTCLLDLEYGLPTQVRDAALKIQDKIPESDVNKEFYIQNIESQLKAGDDNTVAAGTVGKSLAASDMLAKLARTAPYYKRNLPHICSFWVKGECKRGEECPYRHDKPVEPDDPLSEQNIRDRYYGRNDPVADKLMKRAASIPTLEPPEDKTITTLYVGNLGEHLTEVDIRDNFYHYGEIRSVSLVPRQQCAFVQYTKRAAAELAAEKTFNKLVLGGKKLTIKWAHSQAKSTAYAQNSTQRGAGGSNRIFDPVPGLPGQLPMPPNPTDYFNLQASEMAVLPPGMKIHQLPPGLIPGAPSYASMYQQAASGSSGIPPATGGANASDAGTSSNAGSGHSMMPPAMHQQQLHYPSQDPARLGALKK
;
A
#
# COMPACT_ATOMS: atom_id res chain seq x y z
N MET A 1 23.50 -13.14 -44.28
CA MET A 1 22.15 -13.60 -44.68
C MET A 1 21.12 -12.61 -44.17
N ALA A 2 20.90 -11.52 -44.90
CA ALA A 2 19.89 -10.52 -44.58
C ALA A 2 18.55 -11.04 -45.10
N MET A 3 17.67 -11.52 -44.22
CA MET A 3 16.31 -11.86 -44.63
C MET A 3 15.55 -10.56 -44.87
N SER A 4 15.13 -10.37 -46.12
CA SER A 4 14.36 -9.24 -46.60
C SER A 4 13.04 -9.09 -45.83
N LYS A 5 12.77 -7.86 -45.40
CA LYS A 5 11.56 -7.41 -44.68
C LYS A 5 10.28 -7.41 -45.56
N THR A 6 10.03 -8.45 -46.36
CA THR A 6 9.04 -8.37 -47.45
C THR A 6 8.00 -9.50 -47.50
N THR A 7 7.97 -10.45 -46.57
CA THR A 7 7.05 -11.61 -46.71
C THR A 7 5.61 -11.37 -46.20
N ASN A 8 5.28 -10.21 -45.61
CA ASN A 8 3.90 -9.92 -45.22
C ASN A 8 3.25 -8.95 -46.25
N THR A 9 2.84 -9.51 -47.38
CA THR A 9 2.25 -8.80 -48.53
C THR A 9 0.73 -8.61 -48.43
N TYR A 10 0.06 -9.12 -47.39
CA TYR A 10 -1.41 -9.24 -47.43
C TYR A 10 -2.22 -8.09 -46.81
N ASN A 11 -1.63 -7.11 -46.11
CA ASN A 11 -2.41 -6.00 -45.53
C ASN A 11 -1.58 -4.72 -45.29
N ARG A 12 -1.13 -4.06 -46.35
CA ARG A 12 -0.41 -2.77 -46.28
C ARG A 12 -1.28 -1.57 -45.84
N GLN A 13 -2.59 -1.73 -45.68
CA GLN A 13 -3.52 -0.59 -45.52
C GLN A 13 -3.72 -0.06 -44.10
N ASN A 14 -3.21 -0.74 -43.07
CA ASN A 14 -3.42 -0.29 -41.69
C ASN A 14 -2.08 -0.11 -40.96
N TRP A 15 -1.24 0.83 -41.39
CA TRP A 15 -0.11 1.21 -40.52
C TRP A 15 -0.58 2.22 -39.48
N GLU A 16 -0.07 2.09 -38.26
CA GLU A 16 -0.48 2.93 -37.14
C GLU A 16 0.32 4.25 -37.12
N ASP A 17 -0.38 5.37 -37.31
CA ASP A 17 0.16 6.72 -37.14
C ASP A 17 -0.56 7.41 -35.98
N SER A 18 0.04 7.32 -34.79
CA SER A 18 -0.45 8.00 -33.59
C SER A 18 0.32 9.30 -33.37
N GLU A 19 -0.34 10.29 -32.78
CA GLU A 19 0.27 11.56 -32.42
C GLU A 19 1.01 11.50 -31.09
N PHE A 20 0.46 10.80 -30.09
CA PHE A 20 1.02 10.71 -28.74
C PHE A 20 1.02 9.27 -28.18
N PRO A 21 2.07 8.85 -27.45
CA PRO A 21 2.17 7.52 -26.89
C PRO A 21 1.33 7.32 -25.61
N ILE A 22 0.91 6.08 -25.35
CA ILE A 22 0.22 5.70 -24.11
C ILE A 22 1.26 5.19 -23.10
N LEU A 23 1.54 6.02 -22.09
CA LEU A 23 2.63 5.80 -21.13
C LEU A 23 2.15 5.95 -19.68
N CYS A 24 2.87 5.30 -18.76
CA CYS A 24 2.69 5.50 -17.33
C CYS A 24 3.68 6.54 -16.78
N GLN A 25 3.34 7.16 -15.65
CA GLN A 25 4.14 8.21 -15.01
C GLN A 25 5.58 7.75 -14.72
N THR A 26 5.75 6.53 -14.21
CA THR A 26 7.10 5.98 -13.97
C THR A 26 7.93 5.88 -15.25
N CYS A 27 7.31 5.60 -16.40
CA CYS A 27 8.04 5.50 -17.66
C CYS A 27 8.37 6.86 -18.28
N LEU A 28 7.50 7.84 -18.07
CA LEU A 28 7.67 9.17 -18.61
C LEU A 28 8.84 9.90 -17.92
N GLY A 29 8.95 9.75 -16.61
CA GLY A 29 10.01 10.35 -15.79
C GLY A 29 9.44 11.21 -14.68
N ASP A 30 10.32 11.78 -13.87
CA ASP A 30 10.02 12.75 -12.83
C ASP A 30 9.91 14.18 -13.38
N ASN A 31 10.54 14.46 -14.52
CA ASN A 31 10.50 15.78 -15.14
C ASN A 31 9.16 16.04 -15.85
N PRO A 32 8.41 17.10 -15.49
CA PRO A 32 7.18 17.50 -16.20
C PRO A 32 7.43 17.92 -17.66
N TYR A 33 8.63 18.40 -17.97
CA TYR A 33 9.02 18.86 -19.30
C TYR A 33 9.83 17.79 -20.02
N VAL A 34 9.16 17.05 -20.91
CA VAL A 34 9.77 15.95 -21.67
C VAL A 34 9.97 16.34 -23.12
N ARG A 35 11.18 16.09 -23.64
CA ARG A 35 11.47 16.15 -25.08
C ARG A 35 11.41 14.74 -25.65
N MET A 36 10.58 14.55 -26.68
CA MET A 36 10.40 13.27 -27.36
C MET A 36 10.61 13.40 -28.87
N ILE A 37 11.12 12.34 -29.48
CA ILE A 37 11.29 12.21 -30.93
C ILE A 37 10.21 11.25 -31.43
N LYS A 38 9.42 11.68 -32.42
CA LYS A 38 8.44 10.86 -33.14
C LYS A 38 9.09 10.31 -34.40
N GLU A 39 9.17 9.00 -34.52
CA GLU A 39 9.64 8.29 -35.72
C GLU A 39 8.49 7.47 -36.29
N ARG A 40 7.97 7.88 -37.45
CA ARG A 40 6.86 7.20 -38.14
C ARG A 40 7.34 5.86 -38.66
N TYR A 41 6.63 4.78 -38.29
CA TYR A 41 6.88 3.41 -38.78
C TYR A 41 8.31 2.89 -38.56
N GLY A 42 8.99 3.31 -37.50
CA GLY A 42 10.40 2.95 -37.29
C GLY A 42 10.64 1.47 -36.93
N LYS A 43 9.68 0.82 -36.26
CA LYS A 43 9.80 -0.57 -35.78
C LYS A 43 8.48 -1.30 -35.84
N GLU A 44 8.59 -2.62 -35.90
CA GLU A 44 7.47 -3.54 -35.69
C GLU A 44 7.15 -3.72 -34.21
N CYS A 45 5.87 -3.87 -33.92
CA CYS A 45 5.35 -4.16 -32.59
C CYS A 45 5.81 -5.54 -32.13
N LYS A 46 6.24 -5.66 -30.87
CA LYS A 46 6.72 -6.94 -30.31
C LYS A 46 5.64 -8.02 -30.14
N ILE A 47 4.37 -7.64 -30.24
CA ILE A 47 3.21 -8.54 -30.12
C ILE A 47 2.60 -8.85 -31.49
N CYS A 48 2.18 -7.81 -32.22
CA CYS A 48 1.44 -7.97 -33.47
C CYS A 48 2.30 -7.92 -34.73
N THR A 49 3.62 -7.72 -34.60
CA THR A 49 4.58 -7.65 -35.73
C THR A 49 4.27 -6.59 -36.80
N ARG A 50 3.28 -5.72 -36.57
CA ARG A 50 2.92 -4.62 -37.46
C ARG A 50 3.79 -3.39 -37.18
N PRO A 51 4.20 -2.65 -38.22
CA PRO A 51 4.95 -1.41 -38.05
C PRO A 51 4.08 -0.35 -37.35
N PHE A 52 4.69 0.40 -36.43
CA PHE A 52 3.99 1.40 -35.63
C PHE A 52 4.88 2.63 -35.39
N THR A 53 4.29 3.71 -34.91
CA THR A 53 5.01 4.94 -34.61
C THR A 53 5.80 4.81 -33.30
N ILE A 54 7.11 5.06 -33.37
CA ILE A 54 7.97 5.04 -32.19
C ILE A 54 8.06 6.43 -31.59
N PHE A 55 7.93 6.49 -30.27
CA PHE A 55 8.30 7.66 -29.49
C PHE A 55 9.54 7.31 -28.69
N ARG A 56 10.55 8.19 -28.72
CA ARG A 56 11.79 8.02 -27.93
C ARG A 56 12.06 9.28 -27.11
N TRP A 57 12.25 9.12 -25.81
CA TRP A 57 12.46 10.22 -24.86
C TRP A 57 13.48 9.85 -23.79
N CYS A 58 13.99 10.87 -23.09
CA CYS A 58 14.84 10.71 -21.92
C CYS A 58 14.03 11.05 -20.66
N PRO A 59 13.79 10.10 -19.74
CA PRO A 59 13.01 10.37 -18.53
C PRO A 59 13.68 11.31 -17.53
N GLY A 60 15.02 11.39 -17.52
CA GLY A 60 15.77 12.19 -16.56
C GLY A 60 17.29 12.14 -16.80
N ALA A 61 18.06 12.97 -16.08
CA ALA A 61 19.47 13.25 -16.39
C ALA A 61 20.43 12.04 -16.32
N ARG A 62 20.10 10.99 -15.54
CA ARG A 62 20.90 9.75 -15.41
C ARG A 62 20.14 8.50 -15.83
N MET A 63 19.12 8.68 -16.67
CA MET A 63 18.23 7.62 -17.10
C MET A 63 18.55 7.19 -18.54
N ARG A 64 18.21 5.95 -18.90
CA ARG A 64 18.32 5.51 -20.30
C ARG A 64 17.23 6.13 -21.15
N PHE A 65 17.56 6.36 -22.41
CA PHE A 65 16.53 6.65 -23.42
C PHE A 65 15.54 5.50 -23.49
N LYS A 66 14.27 5.81 -23.25
CA LYS A 66 13.17 4.87 -23.37
C LYS A 66 12.48 5.08 -24.71
N LYS A 67 11.86 4.00 -25.18
CA LYS A 67 11.09 4.00 -26.42
C LYS A 67 9.82 3.17 -26.24
N THR A 68 8.84 3.38 -27.09
CA THR A 68 7.66 2.50 -27.18
C THR A 68 8.07 1.15 -27.80
N GLU A 69 7.55 0.05 -27.25
CA GLU A 69 7.85 -1.33 -27.70
C GLU A 69 6.64 -2.01 -28.37
N ILE A 70 5.43 -1.54 -28.07
CA ILE A 70 4.18 -2.04 -28.65
C ILE A 70 3.37 -0.92 -29.30
N CYS A 71 2.52 -1.28 -30.26
CA CYS A 71 1.61 -0.33 -30.93
C CYS A 71 0.48 0.13 -30.00
N GLN A 72 -0.16 1.25 -30.34
CA GLN A 72 -1.28 1.79 -29.56
C GLN A 72 -2.48 0.84 -29.51
N THR A 73 -2.77 0.10 -30.58
CA THR A 73 -3.85 -0.91 -30.61
C THR A 73 -3.63 -2.01 -29.55
N CYS A 74 -2.41 -2.56 -29.46
CA CYS A 74 -2.09 -3.59 -28.45
C CYS A 74 -2.12 -3.02 -27.03
N SER A 75 -1.76 -1.75 -26.86
CA SER A 75 -1.82 -1.04 -25.58
C SER A 75 -3.27 -0.82 -25.14
N LYS A 76 -4.15 -0.33 -26.03
CA LYS A 76 -5.59 -0.09 -25.78
C LYS A 76 -6.36 -1.38 -25.52
N LEU A 77 -6.03 -2.48 -26.22
CA LEU A 77 -6.67 -3.78 -26.01
C LEU A 77 -6.51 -4.30 -24.58
N LYS A 78 -5.34 -4.06 -23.98
CA LYS A 78 -4.99 -4.58 -22.65
C LYS A 78 -4.91 -3.49 -21.58
N ASN A 79 -5.21 -2.23 -21.86
CA ASN A 79 -5.00 -1.10 -20.96
C ASN A 79 -3.57 -1.02 -20.35
N VAL A 80 -2.53 -1.17 -21.17
CA VAL A 80 -1.14 -1.24 -20.69
C VAL A 80 -0.25 -0.13 -21.26
N CYS A 81 0.78 0.25 -20.51
CA CYS A 81 1.82 1.17 -20.97
C CYS A 81 2.65 0.57 -22.12
N GLN A 82 2.87 1.35 -23.18
CA GLN A 82 3.56 0.91 -24.40
C GLN A 82 5.02 0.51 -24.21
N THR A 83 5.66 0.93 -23.12
CA THR A 83 7.08 0.60 -22.84
C THR A 83 7.24 -0.45 -21.76
N CYS A 84 6.44 -0.39 -20.68
CA CYS A 84 6.64 -1.30 -19.56
C CYS A 84 5.66 -2.47 -19.48
N LEU A 85 4.60 -2.46 -20.30
CA LEU A 85 3.55 -3.48 -20.34
C LEU A 85 2.82 -3.68 -18.99
N LEU A 86 2.97 -2.74 -18.06
CA LEU A 86 2.16 -2.72 -16.86
C LEU A 86 0.85 -1.99 -17.13
N ASP A 87 -0.16 -2.36 -16.37
CA ASP A 87 -1.45 -1.69 -16.33
C ASP A 87 -1.30 -0.18 -16.02
N LEU A 88 -2.14 0.64 -16.64
CA LEU A 88 -2.10 2.10 -16.51
C LEU A 88 -2.72 2.60 -15.20
N GLU A 89 -3.64 1.84 -14.61
CA GLU A 89 -4.39 2.24 -13.42
C GLU A 89 -3.65 1.84 -12.13
N TYR A 90 -3.26 0.57 -12.01
CA TYR A 90 -2.63 0.01 -10.80
C TYR A 90 -1.10 -0.11 -10.91
N GLY A 91 -0.53 -0.05 -12.12
CA GLY A 91 0.90 -0.26 -12.33
C GLY A 91 1.36 -1.68 -11.96
N LEU A 92 0.50 -2.68 -12.20
CA LEU A 92 0.73 -4.10 -11.94
C LEU A 92 0.88 -4.91 -13.26
N PRO A 93 1.49 -6.10 -13.22
CA PRO A 93 1.54 -7.00 -14.37
C PRO A 93 0.12 -7.42 -14.82
N THR A 94 -0.06 -7.68 -16.11
CA THR A 94 -1.36 -8.07 -16.70
C THR A 94 -1.91 -9.34 -16.07
N GLN A 95 -1.08 -10.34 -15.81
CA GLN A 95 -1.48 -11.59 -15.15
C GLN A 95 -2.12 -11.36 -13.77
N VAL A 96 -1.56 -10.45 -12.95
CA VAL A 96 -2.10 -10.15 -11.61
C VAL A 96 -3.47 -9.47 -11.71
N ARG A 97 -3.59 -8.51 -12.63
CA ARG A 97 -4.84 -7.78 -12.87
C ARG A 97 -5.92 -8.70 -13.40
N ASP A 98 -5.61 -9.46 -14.45
CA ASP A 98 -6.58 -10.32 -15.14
C ASP A 98 -7.04 -11.46 -14.21
N ALA A 99 -6.16 -11.99 -13.35
CA ALA A 99 -6.51 -12.94 -12.30
C ALA A 99 -7.44 -12.35 -11.24
N ALA A 100 -7.19 -11.12 -10.77
CA ALA A 100 -8.02 -10.47 -9.76
C ALA A 100 -9.39 -10.04 -10.30
N LEU A 101 -9.46 -9.59 -11.55
CA LEU A 101 -10.71 -9.20 -12.23
C LEU A 101 -11.43 -10.40 -12.86
N LYS A 102 -10.85 -11.60 -12.80
CA LYS A 102 -11.36 -12.83 -13.44
C LYS A 102 -11.64 -12.63 -14.94
N ILE A 103 -10.85 -11.79 -15.58
CA ILE A 103 -10.95 -11.50 -17.02
C ILE A 103 -10.18 -12.59 -17.76
N GLN A 104 -10.85 -13.28 -18.67
CA GLN A 104 -10.21 -14.22 -19.58
C GLN A 104 -10.21 -13.65 -20.99
N ASP A 105 -9.17 -12.88 -21.33
CA ASP A 105 -8.98 -12.40 -22.69
C ASP A 105 -8.30 -13.49 -23.53
N LYS A 106 -9.09 -14.16 -24.37
CA LYS A 106 -8.58 -15.16 -25.31
C LYS A 106 -8.05 -14.48 -26.57
N ILE A 107 -6.92 -13.80 -26.45
CA ILE A 107 -6.20 -13.29 -27.63
C ILE A 107 -5.52 -14.49 -28.32
N PRO A 108 -5.78 -14.74 -29.62
CA PRO A 108 -5.13 -15.84 -30.33
C PRO A 108 -3.63 -15.61 -30.51
N GLU A 109 -2.84 -16.69 -30.46
CA GLU A 109 -1.37 -16.64 -30.57
C GLU A 109 -0.85 -16.92 -31.98
N SER A 110 -1.52 -17.84 -32.69
CA SER A 110 -1.23 -18.16 -34.08
C SER A 110 -1.23 -16.90 -34.93
N ASP A 111 -0.20 -16.74 -35.76
CA ASP A 111 0.07 -15.46 -36.45
C ASP A 111 -1.11 -14.95 -37.27
N VAL A 112 -1.77 -15.81 -38.05
CA VAL A 112 -2.93 -15.43 -38.89
C VAL A 112 -4.14 -15.01 -38.04
N ASN A 113 -4.53 -15.80 -37.04
CA ASN A 113 -5.70 -15.47 -36.22
C ASN A 113 -5.46 -14.22 -35.36
N LYS A 114 -4.22 -14.02 -34.91
CA LYS A 114 -3.78 -12.83 -34.18
C LYS A 114 -3.90 -11.58 -35.04
N GLU A 115 -3.41 -11.62 -36.27
CA GLU A 115 -3.54 -10.52 -37.22
C GLU A 115 -5.00 -10.17 -37.50
N PHE A 116 -5.84 -11.18 -37.79
CA PHE A 116 -7.26 -11.00 -38.03
C PHE A 116 -7.99 -10.39 -36.82
N TYR A 117 -7.73 -10.92 -35.62
CA TYR A 117 -8.33 -10.41 -34.39
C TYR A 117 -7.96 -8.94 -34.15
N ILE A 118 -6.68 -8.59 -34.30
CA ILE A 118 -6.20 -7.23 -34.09
C ILE A 118 -6.76 -6.28 -35.15
N GLN A 119 -6.89 -6.73 -36.40
CA GLN A 119 -7.51 -5.92 -37.46
C GLN A 119 -8.97 -5.61 -37.17
N ASN A 120 -9.75 -6.59 -36.69
CA ASN A 120 -11.15 -6.37 -36.31
C ASN A 120 -11.27 -5.39 -35.13
N ILE A 121 -10.44 -5.57 -34.10
CA ILE A 121 -10.40 -4.64 -32.95
C ILE A 121 -9.98 -3.24 -33.38
N GLU A 122 -8.98 -3.10 -34.25
CA GLU A 122 -8.55 -1.80 -34.76
C GLU A 122 -9.67 -1.09 -35.51
N SER A 123 -10.41 -1.81 -36.36
CA SER A 123 -11.58 -1.26 -37.05
C SER A 123 -12.67 -0.84 -36.06
N GLN A 124 -12.92 -1.62 -35.01
CA GLN A 124 -13.86 -1.25 -33.95
C GLN A 124 -13.40 -0.01 -33.17
N LEU A 125 -12.09 0.13 -32.93
CA LEU A 125 -11.52 1.28 -32.22
C LEU A 125 -11.53 2.55 -33.05
N LYS A 126 -11.43 2.42 -34.38
CA LYS A 126 -11.58 3.57 -35.29
C LYS A 126 -13.04 3.96 -35.46
N ALA A 127 -13.97 3.01 -35.37
CA ALA A 127 -15.40 3.25 -35.47
C ALA A 127 -16.02 3.77 -34.16
N GLY A 128 -15.45 3.42 -33.00
CA GLY A 128 -15.84 3.96 -31.71
C GLY A 128 -15.21 5.34 -31.50
N ASP A 129 -16.04 6.37 -31.41
CA ASP A 129 -15.62 7.77 -31.21
C ASP A 129 -15.00 8.02 -29.80
N ASP A 130 -15.09 7.03 -28.91
CA ASP A 130 -14.68 7.15 -27.51
C ASP A 130 -13.25 6.61 -27.28
N ASN A 131 -12.27 7.50 -27.40
CA ASN A 131 -10.85 7.20 -27.17
C ASN A 131 -10.49 6.98 -25.68
N THR A 132 -11.47 7.03 -24.77
CA THR A 132 -11.24 7.11 -23.32
C THR A 132 -11.21 5.76 -22.60
N VAL A 133 -11.72 4.69 -23.22
CA VAL A 133 -11.85 3.38 -22.55
C VAL A 133 -11.00 2.31 -23.25
N ALA A 134 -10.38 1.45 -22.45
CA ALA A 134 -9.70 0.26 -22.95
C ALA A 134 -10.65 -0.59 -23.81
N ALA A 135 -10.15 -1.06 -24.95
CA ALA A 135 -10.96 -1.82 -25.88
C ALA A 135 -11.26 -3.23 -25.35
N GLY A 136 -12.49 -3.70 -25.58
CA GLY A 136 -12.87 -5.09 -25.30
C GLY A 136 -13.33 -5.35 -23.86
N THR A 137 -13.06 -6.57 -23.39
CA THR A 137 -13.46 -7.13 -22.08
C THR A 137 -12.85 -6.38 -20.90
N VAL A 138 -11.62 -5.89 -21.03
CA VAL A 138 -10.91 -5.12 -20.00
C VAL A 138 -11.59 -3.78 -19.70
N GLY A 139 -12.13 -3.11 -20.73
CA GLY A 139 -12.87 -1.85 -20.55
C GLY A 139 -14.20 -2.00 -19.81
N LYS A 140 -14.79 -3.21 -19.81
CA LYS A 140 -16.07 -3.50 -19.16
C LYS A 140 -15.94 -3.81 -17.67
N SER A 141 -14.71 -4.04 -17.19
CA SER A 141 -14.41 -4.54 -15.85
C SER A 141 -13.54 -3.56 -15.04
N LEU A 142 -13.73 -2.25 -15.22
CA LEU A 142 -13.10 -1.20 -14.40
C LEU A 142 -13.69 -1.10 -12.98
N ALA A 143 -14.27 -2.19 -12.46
CA ALA A 143 -14.63 -2.23 -11.06
C ALA A 143 -13.33 -2.30 -10.24
N ALA A 144 -13.03 -1.22 -9.53
CA ALA A 144 -11.81 -1.10 -8.75
C ALA A 144 -11.69 -2.27 -7.76
N SER A 145 -10.78 -3.20 -8.03
CA SER A 145 -10.55 -4.34 -7.17
C SER A 145 -9.69 -3.91 -6.00
N ASP A 146 -10.22 -4.05 -4.79
CA ASP A 146 -9.54 -3.72 -3.54
C ASP A 146 -8.20 -4.47 -3.39
N MET A 147 -8.15 -5.71 -3.89
CA MET A 147 -6.94 -6.52 -3.90
C MET A 147 -5.84 -5.88 -4.76
N LEU A 148 -6.20 -5.34 -5.93
CA LEU A 148 -5.26 -4.68 -6.83
C LEU A 148 -4.77 -3.36 -6.25
N ALA A 149 -5.66 -2.57 -5.64
CA ALA A 149 -5.28 -1.33 -4.97
C ALA A 149 -4.28 -1.55 -3.82
N LYS A 150 -4.42 -2.64 -3.05
CA LYS A 150 -3.49 -3.02 -1.97
C LYS A 150 -2.11 -3.46 -2.48
N LEU A 151 -2.05 -4.06 -3.67
CA LEU A 151 -0.80 -4.51 -4.30
C LEU A 151 -0.12 -3.40 -5.10
N ALA A 152 -0.89 -2.41 -5.56
CA ALA A 152 -0.42 -1.28 -6.33
C ALA A 152 0.62 -0.48 -5.55
N ARG A 153 1.61 0.03 -6.27
CA ARG A 153 2.64 0.90 -5.67
C ARG A 153 2.14 2.34 -5.67
N THR A 154 2.26 3.01 -4.53
CA THR A 154 1.90 4.43 -4.38
C THR A 154 2.97 5.36 -4.95
N ALA A 155 4.24 4.99 -4.84
CA ALA A 155 5.36 5.77 -5.35
C ALA A 155 5.91 5.21 -6.68
N PRO A 156 6.32 6.09 -7.63
CA PRO A 156 6.90 5.67 -8.89
C PRO A 156 8.25 4.96 -8.69
N TYR A 157 8.47 3.89 -9.45
CA TYR A 157 9.69 3.09 -9.37
C TYR A 157 10.70 3.44 -10.46
N TYR A 158 11.42 4.55 -10.27
CA TYR A 158 12.36 5.06 -11.28
C TYR A 158 13.60 4.20 -11.52
N LYS A 159 13.90 3.21 -10.65
CA LYS A 159 14.98 2.24 -10.89
C LYS A 159 14.82 1.47 -12.21
N ARG A 160 13.60 1.37 -12.76
CA ARG A 160 13.33 0.80 -14.09
C ARG A 160 13.90 1.62 -15.25
N ASN A 161 14.07 2.92 -15.05
CA ASN A 161 14.56 3.85 -16.08
C ASN A 161 16.10 3.91 -16.10
N LEU A 162 16.76 3.20 -15.21
CA LEU A 162 18.21 3.15 -15.15
C LEU A 162 18.81 2.52 -16.43
N PRO A 163 20.03 2.92 -16.81
CA PRO A 163 20.80 2.24 -17.85
C PRO A 163 20.99 0.75 -17.56
N HIS A 164 21.17 -0.02 -18.63
CA HIS A 164 21.60 -1.40 -18.50
C HIS A 164 23.00 -1.48 -17.88
N ILE A 165 23.30 -2.64 -17.31
CA ILE A 165 24.64 -2.94 -16.80
C ILE A 165 25.62 -3.01 -17.97
N CYS A 166 26.80 -2.42 -17.78
CA CYS A 166 27.87 -2.46 -18.77
C CYS A 166 28.43 -3.88 -18.87
N SER A 167 28.23 -4.54 -20.02
CA SER A 167 28.77 -5.88 -20.26
C SER A 167 30.30 -5.92 -20.20
N PHE A 168 30.98 -4.85 -20.61
CA PHE A 168 32.44 -4.74 -20.53
C PHE A 168 32.95 -4.59 -19.10
N TRP A 169 32.17 -3.93 -18.23
CA TRP A 169 32.55 -3.79 -16.82
C TRP A 169 32.40 -5.12 -16.08
N VAL A 170 31.35 -5.88 -16.38
CA VAL A 170 31.17 -7.25 -15.83
C VAL A 170 32.34 -8.16 -16.22
N LYS A 171 32.95 -7.94 -17.38
CA LYS A 171 34.16 -8.64 -17.84
C LYS A 171 35.48 -8.07 -17.30
N GLY A 172 35.46 -6.92 -16.62
CA GLY A 172 36.66 -6.23 -16.14
C GLY A 172 37.41 -5.39 -17.20
N GLU A 173 36.86 -5.23 -18.40
CA GLU A 173 37.52 -4.59 -19.55
C GLU A 173 36.93 -3.22 -19.91
N CYS A 174 36.16 -2.60 -19.01
CA CYS A 174 35.55 -1.29 -19.29
C CYS A 174 36.58 -0.16 -19.29
N LYS A 175 37.06 0.21 -20.48
CA LYS A 175 38.01 1.33 -20.67
C LYS A 175 37.40 2.72 -20.52
N ARG A 176 36.07 2.82 -20.41
CA ARG A 176 35.35 4.10 -20.32
C ARG A 176 35.29 4.67 -18.90
N GLY A 177 35.67 3.88 -17.88
CA GLY A 177 35.69 4.33 -16.49
C GLY A 177 34.36 4.98 -16.05
N GLU A 178 34.47 6.15 -15.44
CA GLU A 178 33.34 6.97 -14.96
C GLU A 178 32.51 7.66 -16.06
N GLU A 179 33.04 7.77 -17.28
CA GLU A 179 32.32 8.34 -18.43
C GLU A 179 31.36 7.32 -19.07
N CYS A 180 31.37 6.07 -18.60
CA CYS A 180 30.49 5.03 -19.11
C CYS A 180 29.00 5.36 -18.83
N PRO A 181 28.14 5.51 -19.85
CA PRO A 181 26.69 5.76 -19.65
C PRO A 181 25.94 4.54 -19.11
N TYR A 182 26.57 3.36 -19.14
CA TYR A 182 26.02 2.12 -18.61
C TYR A 182 26.40 1.96 -17.14
N ARG A 183 25.59 1.21 -16.40
CA ARG A 183 25.82 1.02 -14.97
C ARG A 183 26.95 0.03 -14.70
N HIS A 184 27.78 0.36 -13.72
CA HIS A 184 28.84 -0.48 -13.18
C HIS A 184 28.38 -1.12 -11.86
N ASP A 185 27.35 -1.99 -11.96
CA ASP A 185 26.76 -2.70 -10.83
C ASP A 185 26.72 -4.21 -11.13
N LYS A 186 26.62 -5.03 -10.08
CA LYS A 186 26.49 -6.50 -10.23
C LYS A 186 25.21 -6.83 -11.01
N PRO A 187 25.29 -7.65 -12.08
CA PRO A 187 24.10 -8.13 -12.77
C PRO A 187 23.26 -9.03 -11.85
N VAL A 188 21.97 -9.15 -12.17
CA VAL A 188 21.11 -10.16 -11.55
C VAL A 188 21.65 -11.53 -11.93
N GLU A 189 21.71 -12.43 -10.96
CA GLU A 189 22.20 -13.79 -11.19
C GLU A 189 21.28 -14.54 -12.15
N PRO A 190 21.83 -15.34 -13.09
CA PRO A 190 21.03 -16.05 -14.10
C PRO A 190 20.08 -17.07 -13.47
N ASP A 191 20.43 -17.60 -12.29
CA ASP A 191 19.62 -18.59 -11.56
C ASP A 191 18.38 -17.98 -10.89
N ASP A 192 18.25 -16.65 -10.84
CA ASP A 192 17.01 -16.01 -10.39
C ASP A 192 15.93 -16.19 -11.47
N PRO A 193 14.79 -16.83 -11.18
CA PRO A 193 13.68 -16.97 -12.15
C PRO A 193 13.15 -15.61 -12.63
N LEU A 194 13.51 -14.50 -11.97
CA LEU A 194 13.17 -13.15 -12.40
C LEU A 194 14.00 -12.62 -13.59
N SER A 195 15.08 -13.31 -13.96
CA SER A 195 16.06 -12.83 -14.96
C SER A 195 15.57 -13.02 -16.41
N GLU A 196 14.88 -14.13 -16.70
CA GLU A 196 14.35 -14.46 -18.03
C GLU A 196 12.91 -13.97 -18.21
N GLN A 197 12.76 -12.68 -18.52
CA GLN A 197 11.44 -12.07 -18.77
C GLN A 197 11.17 -11.90 -20.27
N ASN A 198 10.42 -12.82 -20.86
CA ASN A 198 9.93 -12.69 -22.23
C ASN A 198 8.83 -11.62 -22.33
N ILE A 199 8.91 -10.76 -23.35
CA ILE A 199 7.96 -9.68 -23.56
C ILE A 199 6.55 -10.17 -23.92
N ARG A 200 6.45 -11.32 -24.61
CA ARG A 200 5.16 -11.89 -25.01
C ARG A 200 4.44 -12.48 -23.81
N ASP A 201 5.15 -13.24 -22.99
CA ASP A 201 4.61 -13.88 -21.78
C ASP A 201 4.08 -12.83 -20.79
N ARG A 202 4.83 -11.75 -20.61
CA ARG A 202 4.41 -10.57 -19.82
C ARG A 202 3.20 -9.82 -20.39
N TYR A 203 2.97 -9.87 -21.70
CA TYR A 203 1.82 -9.23 -22.33
C TYR A 203 0.56 -10.09 -22.22
N TYR A 204 0.66 -11.37 -22.56
CA TYR A 204 -0.45 -12.32 -22.49
C TYR A 204 -0.79 -12.75 -21.06
N GLY A 205 0.10 -12.46 -20.10
CA GLY A 205 -0.11 -12.76 -18.69
C GLY A 205 0.05 -14.26 -18.37
N ARG A 206 1.00 -14.93 -19.04
CA ARG A 206 1.34 -16.33 -18.79
C ARG A 206 2.75 -16.40 -18.21
N ASN A 207 2.95 -17.22 -17.19
CA ASN A 207 4.26 -17.52 -16.61
C ASN A 207 5.13 -16.28 -16.31
N ASP A 208 4.55 -15.18 -15.82
CA ASP A 208 5.34 -14.02 -15.40
C ASP A 208 5.85 -14.24 -13.95
N PRO A 209 7.16 -14.42 -13.71
CA PRO A 209 7.71 -14.65 -12.38
C PRO A 209 7.48 -13.46 -11.43
N VAL A 210 7.38 -12.24 -11.97
CA VAL A 210 7.02 -11.04 -11.20
C VAL A 210 5.58 -11.15 -10.70
N ALA A 211 4.68 -11.60 -11.58
CA ALA A 211 3.28 -11.76 -11.26
C ALA A 211 3.08 -12.85 -10.21
N ASP A 212 3.74 -13.99 -10.35
CA ASP A 212 3.65 -15.09 -9.38
C ASP A 212 4.13 -14.67 -7.99
N LYS A 213 5.21 -13.88 -7.90
CA LYS A 213 5.67 -13.31 -6.63
C LYS A 213 4.66 -12.34 -6.01
N LEU A 214 4.01 -11.53 -6.84
CA LEU A 214 2.95 -10.63 -6.39
C LEU A 214 1.70 -11.38 -5.94
N MET A 215 1.31 -12.44 -6.64
CA MET A 215 0.17 -13.29 -6.28
C MET A 215 0.45 -14.06 -4.97
N LYS A 216 1.66 -14.59 -4.79
CA LYS A 216 2.11 -15.18 -3.50
C LYS A 216 2.05 -14.17 -2.37
N ARG A 217 2.51 -12.94 -2.61
CA ARG A 217 2.39 -11.85 -1.63
C ARG A 217 0.92 -11.56 -1.34
N ALA A 218 0.07 -11.53 -2.35
CA ALA A 218 -1.35 -11.27 -2.18
C ALA A 218 -2.05 -12.35 -1.36
N ALA A 219 -1.70 -13.63 -1.57
CA ALA A 219 -2.18 -14.75 -0.76
C ALA A 219 -1.73 -14.68 0.70
N SER A 220 -0.55 -14.09 0.98
CA SER A 220 -0.07 -13.86 2.36
C SER A 220 -0.70 -12.64 3.04
N ILE A 221 -1.47 -11.82 2.32
CA ILE A 221 -2.19 -10.70 2.94
C ILE A 221 -3.26 -11.32 3.84
N PRO A 222 -3.30 -10.99 5.15
CA PRO A 222 -4.32 -11.53 6.03
C PRO A 222 -5.70 -11.17 5.47
N THR A 223 -6.56 -12.17 5.37
CA THR A 223 -7.98 -12.06 5.03
C THR A 223 -8.79 -12.61 6.20
N LEU A 224 -9.95 -12.02 6.48
CA LEU A 224 -10.86 -12.62 7.45
C LEU A 224 -11.53 -13.84 6.80
N GLU A 225 -11.15 -15.03 7.24
CA GLU A 225 -11.93 -16.23 6.93
C GLU A 225 -13.25 -16.18 7.72
N PRO A 226 -14.39 -16.49 7.09
CA PRO A 226 -15.65 -16.55 7.79
C PRO A 226 -15.62 -17.68 8.83
N PRO A 227 -16.23 -17.50 10.02
CA PRO A 227 -16.24 -18.52 11.05
C PRO A 227 -16.94 -19.78 10.57
N GLU A 228 -16.40 -20.95 10.96
CA GLU A 228 -17.00 -22.26 10.68
C GLU A 228 -18.42 -22.35 11.28
N ASP A 229 -18.61 -21.75 12.46
CA ASP A 229 -19.89 -21.64 13.14
C ASP A 229 -20.84 -20.66 12.43
N LYS A 230 -21.84 -21.20 11.73
CA LYS A 230 -22.80 -20.42 10.94
C LYS A 230 -23.72 -19.51 11.75
N THR A 231 -23.78 -19.69 13.07
CA THR A 231 -24.61 -18.89 13.98
C THR A 231 -23.92 -17.58 14.40
N ILE A 232 -22.62 -17.43 14.14
CA ILE A 232 -21.87 -16.24 14.54
C ILE A 232 -22.13 -15.15 13.48
N THR A 233 -22.94 -14.16 13.86
CA THR A 233 -23.18 -12.94 13.07
C THR A 233 -22.65 -11.70 13.76
N THR A 234 -21.79 -11.89 14.78
CA THR A 234 -21.24 -10.82 15.61
C THR A 234 -19.82 -10.48 15.17
N LEU A 235 -19.58 -9.20 14.88
CA LEU A 235 -18.27 -8.64 14.58
C LEU A 235 -17.72 -7.91 15.80
N TYR A 236 -16.46 -8.20 16.12
CA TYR A 236 -15.66 -7.45 17.09
C TYR A 236 -14.98 -6.29 16.37
N VAL A 237 -15.18 -5.08 16.86
CA VAL A 237 -14.53 -3.85 16.40
C VAL A 237 -13.67 -3.31 17.54
N GLY A 238 -12.36 -3.43 17.42
CA GLY A 238 -11.39 -2.92 18.39
C GLY A 238 -10.69 -1.64 17.92
N ASN A 239 -9.94 -1.02 18.83
CA ASN A 239 -9.24 0.25 18.63
C ASN A 239 -10.18 1.43 18.34
N LEU A 240 -11.33 1.45 19.02
CA LEU A 240 -12.26 2.58 18.95
C LEU A 240 -11.62 3.81 19.60
N GLY A 241 -11.67 4.95 18.91
CA GLY A 241 -11.29 6.22 19.50
C GLY A 241 -12.24 6.60 20.64
N GLU A 242 -11.74 7.32 21.64
CA GLU A 242 -12.51 7.77 22.81
C GLU A 242 -13.67 8.72 22.45
N HIS A 243 -13.59 9.36 21.29
CA HIS A 243 -14.62 10.26 20.76
C HIS A 243 -15.65 9.59 19.85
N LEU A 244 -15.53 8.28 19.58
CA LEU A 244 -16.48 7.59 18.70
C LEU A 244 -17.72 7.18 19.47
N THR A 245 -18.89 7.58 18.98
CA THR A 245 -20.18 7.21 19.56
C THR A 245 -20.74 5.95 18.93
N GLU A 246 -21.70 5.32 19.62
CA GLU A 246 -22.41 4.16 19.07
C GLU A 246 -23.15 4.49 17.77
N VAL A 247 -23.64 5.73 17.64
CA VAL A 247 -24.37 6.20 16.45
C VAL A 247 -23.45 6.20 15.23
N ASP A 248 -22.22 6.70 15.37
CA ASP A 248 -21.24 6.73 14.27
C ASP A 248 -20.91 5.32 13.75
N ILE A 249 -20.77 4.36 14.68
CA ILE A 249 -20.55 2.95 14.33
C ILE A 249 -21.78 2.41 13.63
N ARG A 250 -22.97 2.62 14.20
CA ARG A 250 -24.23 2.13 13.62
C ARG A 250 -24.44 2.65 12.21
N ASP A 251 -24.24 3.94 11.97
CA ASP A 251 -24.43 4.57 10.66
C ASP A 251 -23.47 4.01 9.60
N ASN A 252 -22.20 3.81 9.98
CA ASN A 252 -21.21 3.22 9.07
C ASN A 252 -21.47 1.73 8.79
N PHE A 253 -21.98 0.97 9.76
CA PHE A 253 -22.26 -0.46 9.62
C PHE A 253 -23.65 -0.76 9.02
N TYR A 254 -24.57 0.21 9.01
CA TYR A 254 -25.94 0.07 8.52
C TYR A 254 -26.00 -0.17 7.00
N HIS A 255 -25.09 0.42 6.23
CA HIS A 255 -25.07 0.25 4.77
C HIS A 255 -24.83 -1.20 4.32
N TYR A 256 -24.18 -2.01 5.15
CA TYR A 256 -23.86 -3.42 4.83
C TYR A 256 -25.01 -4.39 5.17
N GLY A 257 -25.96 -3.98 6.02
CA GLY A 257 -27.15 -4.76 6.33
C GLY A 257 -27.81 -4.40 7.66
N GLU A 258 -28.91 -5.11 7.95
CA GLU A 258 -29.72 -4.91 9.15
C GLU A 258 -28.98 -5.36 10.43
N ILE A 259 -28.76 -4.39 11.33
CA ILE A 259 -28.10 -4.59 12.61
C ILE A 259 -29.14 -4.99 13.67
N ARG A 260 -28.88 -6.07 14.41
CA ARG A 260 -29.71 -6.54 15.53
C ARG A 260 -29.44 -5.75 16.80
N SER A 261 -28.16 -5.55 17.15
CA SER A 261 -27.74 -4.78 18.31
C SER A 261 -26.28 -4.34 18.18
N VAL A 262 -25.97 -3.16 18.68
CA VAL A 262 -24.60 -2.66 18.86
C VAL A 262 -24.34 -2.57 20.36
N SER A 263 -23.22 -3.10 20.83
CA SER A 263 -22.80 -2.99 22.24
C SER A 263 -21.40 -2.41 22.29
N LEU A 264 -21.28 -1.20 22.83
CA LEU A 264 -20.01 -0.50 22.99
C LEU A 264 -19.46 -0.71 24.41
N VAL A 265 -18.18 -1.05 24.51
CA VAL A 265 -17.45 -1.25 25.77
C VAL A 265 -16.31 -0.23 25.82
N PRO A 266 -16.55 0.98 26.38
CA PRO A 266 -15.56 2.06 26.39
C PRO A 266 -14.26 1.66 27.09
N ARG A 267 -14.36 0.87 28.17
CA ARG A 267 -13.24 0.44 29.00
C ARG A 267 -12.17 -0.34 28.22
N GLN A 268 -12.58 -1.05 27.18
CA GLN A 268 -11.70 -1.85 26.33
C GLN A 268 -11.55 -1.26 24.92
N GLN A 269 -12.14 -0.08 24.67
CA GLN A 269 -12.18 0.55 23.35
C GLN A 269 -12.63 -0.43 22.26
N CYS A 270 -13.65 -1.24 22.59
CA CYS A 270 -14.19 -2.25 21.69
C CYS A 270 -15.71 -2.17 21.58
N ALA A 271 -16.24 -2.61 20.44
CA ALA A 271 -17.67 -2.74 20.20
C ALA A 271 -17.99 -4.09 19.55
N PHE A 272 -19.18 -4.59 19.84
CA PHE A 272 -19.74 -5.79 19.27
C PHE A 272 -20.96 -5.41 18.42
N VAL A 273 -20.89 -5.68 17.12
CA VAL A 273 -21.97 -5.42 16.17
C VAL A 273 -22.57 -6.75 15.76
N GLN A 274 -23.83 -6.99 16.09
CA GLN A 274 -24.54 -8.20 15.71
C GLN A 274 -25.47 -7.94 14.52
N TYR A 275 -25.34 -8.74 13.45
CA TYR A 275 -26.23 -8.68 12.29
C TYR A 275 -27.38 -9.69 12.36
N THR A 276 -28.47 -9.41 11.66
CA THR A 276 -29.59 -10.36 11.49
C THR A 276 -29.24 -11.47 10.49
N LYS A 277 -28.53 -11.12 9.39
CA LYS A 277 -28.14 -12.05 8.32
C LYS A 277 -26.63 -12.30 8.33
N ARG A 278 -26.24 -13.57 8.12
CA ARG A 278 -24.82 -13.95 7.96
C ARG A 278 -24.16 -13.28 6.75
N ALA A 279 -24.85 -13.25 5.61
CA ALA A 279 -24.34 -12.62 4.40
C ALA A 279 -24.00 -11.13 4.60
N ALA A 280 -24.78 -10.42 5.41
CA ALA A 280 -24.49 -9.03 5.78
C ALA A 280 -23.24 -8.92 6.67
N ALA A 281 -23.08 -9.83 7.64
CA ALA A 281 -21.89 -9.88 8.49
C ALA A 281 -20.62 -10.20 7.70
N GLU A 282 -20.67 -11.13 6.75
CA GLU A 282 -19.55 -11.49 5.88
C GLU A 282 -19.16 -10.33 4.96
N LEU A 283 -20.14 -9.70 4.32
CA LEU A 283 -19.92 -8.54 3.47
C LEU A 283 -19.35 -7.36 4.27
N ALA A 284 -19.90 -7.09 5.46
CA ALA A 284 -19.38 -6.08 6.37
C ALA A 284 -17.92 -6.39 6.77
N ALA A 285 -17.63 -7.63 7.17
CA ALA A 285 -16.27 -8.06 7.53
C ALA A 285 -15.28 -7.86 6.38
N GLU A 286 -15.60 -8.31 5.16
CA GLU A 286 -14.73 -8.17 3.99
C GLU A 286 -14.46 -6.71 3.61
N LYS A 287 -15.49 -5.85 3.69
CA LYS A 287 -15.38 -4.45 3.29
C LYS A 287 -14.68 -3.59 4.33
N THR A 288 -14.90 -3.86 5.60
CA THR A 288 -14.38 -3.05 6.70
C THR A 288 -13.01 -3.52 7.19
N PHE A 289 -12.64 -4.80 6.98
CA PHE A 289 -11.38 -5.34 7.44
C PHE A 289 -10.17 -4.63 6.83
N ASN A 290 -9.32 -4.11 7.71
CA ASN A 290 -8.11 -3.36 7.37
C ASN A 290 -8.34 -2.07 6.55
N LYS A 291 -9.58 -1.61 6.37
CA LYS A 291 -9.91 -0.38 5.63
C LYS A 291 -10.58 0.69 6.46
N LEU A 292 -11.39 0.30 7.44
CA LEU A 292 -12.21 1.26 8.18
C LEU A 292 -11.32 2.15 9.07
N VAL A 293 -11.32 3.44 8.77
CA VAL A 293 -10.67 4.48 9.57
C VAL A 293 -11.77 5.42 10.04
N LEU A 294 -12.00 5.50 11.35
CA LEU A 294 -12.97 6.40 11.97
C LEU A 294 -12.22 7.32 12.94
N GLY A 295 -12.51 8.62 12.90
CA GLY A 295 -11.86 9.61 13.78
C GLY A 295 -10.34 9.64 13.66
N GLY A 296 -9.79 9.34 12.47
CA GLY A 296 -8.34 9.28 12.22
C GLY A 296 -7.63 8.04 12.77
N LYS A 297 -8.35 7.10 13.39
CA LYS A 297 -7.80 5.82 13.88
C LYS A 297 -8.31 4.65 13.06
N LYS A 298 -7.40 3.72 12.74
CA LYS A 298 -7.74 2.49 12.02
C LYS A 298 -8.36 1.48 12.99
N LEU A 299 -9.57 1.02 12.67
CA LEU A 299 -10.26 0.02 13.47
C LEU A 299 -9.75 -1.39 13.16
N THR A 300 -9.71 -2.23 14.20
CA THR A 300 -9.35 -3.65 14.06
C THR A 300 -10.62 -4.49 14.10
N ILE A 301 -10.90 -5.23 13.03
CA ILE A 301 -12.14 -6.00 12.92
C ILE A 301 -11.81 -7.48 12.95
N LYS A 302 -12.53 -8.23 13.78
CA LYS A 302 -12.40 -9.68 13.93
C LYS A 302 -13.78 -10.30 14.06
N TRP A 303 -13.90 -11.59 13.77
CA TRP A 303 -15.09 -12.35 14.13
C TRP A 303 -15.16 -12.53 15.66
N ALA A 304 -16.31 -12.23 16.26
CA ALA A 304 -16.48 -12.38 17.69
C ALA A 304 -16.87 -13.82 18.04
N HIS A 305 -16.17 -14.45 18.97
CA HIS A 305 -16.60 -15.72 19.54
C HIS A 305 -17.66 -15.46 20.61
N SER A 306 -18.77 -16.20 20.57
CA SER A 306 -19.85 -16.06 21.55
C SER A 306 -19.37 -16.44 22.95
N GLN A 307 -19.40 -15.47 23.87
CA GLN A 307 -19.11 -15.67 25.30
C GLN A 307 -20.05 -16.67 25.98
N ALA A 308 -21.20 -17.01 25.36
CA ALA A 308 -22.17 -17.95 25.92
C ALA A 308 -21.65 -19.39 26.01
N LYS A 309 -20.55 -19.74 25.32
CA LYS A 309 -19.89 -21.05 25.46
C LYS A 309 -18.67 -21.03 26.40
N SER A 310 -18.08 -19.88 26.69
CA SER A 310 -16.91 -19.78 27.59
C SER A 310 -17.27 -19.81 29.07
N THR A 311 -18.51 -19.49 29.46
CA THR A 311 -19.01 -19.71 30.82
C THR A 311 -19.42 -21.16 31.09
N ALA A 312 -19.73 -21.94 30.04
CA ALA A 312 -20.09 -23.35 30.19
C ALA A 312 -18.88 -24.28 30.43
N TYR A 313 -17.68 -23.89 29.97
CA TYR A 313 -16.44 -24.65 30.24
C TYR A 313 -15.77 -24.28 31.58
N ALA A 314 -16.24 -23.24 32.28
CA ALA A 314 -15.74 -22.81 33.58
C ALA A 314 -16.57 -23.33 34.77
N GLN A 315 -17.71 -23.99 34.53
CA GLN A 315 -18.61 -24.46 35.59
C GLN A 315 -18.51 -25.97 35.92
N ASN A 316 -17.64 -26.73 35.25
CA ASN A 316 -17.45 -28.15 35.56
C ASN A 316 -16.22 -28.44 36.45
N SER A 317 -15.84 -27.47 37.29
CA SER A 317 -14.80 -27.64 38.31
C SER A 317 -15.25 -27.03 39.63
N THR A 318 -16.39 -27.49 40.15
CA THR A 318 -16.82 -27.18 41.53
C THR A 318 -17.09 -28.48 42.27
N GLN A 319 -16.06 -29.32 42.40
CA GLN A 319 -15.97 -30.29 43.49
C GLN A 319 -14.52 -30.74 43.70
N ARG A 320 -13.74 -29.92 44.41
CA ARG A 320 -12.75 -30.29 45.45
C ARG A 320 -11.91 -29.06 45.80
N GLY A 321 -11.67 -28.89 47.10
CA GLY A 321 -11.26 -27.63 47.71
C GLY A 321 -9.83 -27.18 47.47
N ALA A 322 -9.63 -25.91 47.86
CA ALA A 322 -8.43 -25.27 48.40
C ALA A 322 -7.06 -25.56 47.77
N GLY A 323 -6.49 -24.51 47.15
CA GLY A 323 -5.06 -24.22 47.22
C GLY A 323 -4.28 -24.28 45.90
N GLY A 324 -3.63 -23.17 45.55
CA GLY A 324 -2.32 -23.16 44.89
C GLY A 324 -2.27 -23.42 43.38
N SER A 325 -1.82 -22.42 42.64
CA SER A 325 -1.47 -22.44 41.22
C SER A 325 -0.49 -23.55 40.81
N ASN A 326 -0.86 -24.42 39.87
CA ASN A 326 0.04 -24.98 38.87
C ASN A 326 -0.75 -25.66 37.73
N ARG A 327 -0.63 -25.17 36.49
CA ARG A 327 -1.15 -25.88 35.31
C ARG A 327 -0.05 -26.81 34.79
N ILE A 328 -0.21 -28.13 34.97
CA ILE A 328 0.64 -29.16 34.36
C ILE A 328 0.29 -29.25 32.86
N PHE A 329 1.29 -29.17 32.00
CA PHE A 329 1.18 -29.55 30.59
C PHE A 329 1.68 -30.99 30.42
N ASP A 330 1.00 -31.78 29.59
CA ASP A 330 1.45 -33.13 29.23
C ASP A 330 2.76 -33.09 28.41
N PRO A 331 3.76 -33.93 28.73
CA PRO A 331 5.04 -33.93 28.04
C PRO A 331 4.97 -34.59 26.66
N VAL A 332 5.65 -33.98 25.69
CA VAL A 332 5.76 -34.48 24.31
C VAL A 332 6.63 -35.76 24.28
N PRO A 333 6.16 -36.87 23.68
CA PRO A 333 6.93 -38.11 23.59
C PRO A 333 8.22 -37.93 22.77
N GLY A 334 9.38 -38.27 23.35
CA GLY A 334 10.66 -38.38 22.62
C GLY A 334 11.88 -37.64 23.20
N LEU A 335 11.74 -36.88 24.30
CA LEU A 335 12.88 -36.29 25.01
C LEU A 335 13.22 -37.08 26.29
N PRO A 336 14.52 -37.26 26.64
CA PRO A 336 14.90 -37.82 27.94
C PRO A 336 14.43 -36.90 29.09
N GLY A 337 13.93 -37.51 30.16
CA GLY A 337 13.32 -36.82 31.30
C GLY A 337 14.25 -35.85 32.03
N GLN A 338 13.64 -34.91 32.75
CA GLN A 338 14.32 -33.84 33.50
C GLN A 338 15.19 -34.44 34.63
N LEU A 339 16.48 -34.07 34.66
CA LEU A 339 17.40 -34.49 35.72
C LEU A 339 17.01 -33.87 37.07
N PRO A 340 17.25 -34.57 38.21
CA PRO A 340 17.00 -34.02 39.53
C PRO A 340 17.93 -32.82 39.82
N MET A 341 17.39 -31.82 40.51
CA MET A 341 18.14 -30.63 40.93
C MET A 341 19.23 -30.99 41.97
N PRO A 342 20.41 -30.36 41.89
CA PRO A 342 21.47 -30.53 42.89
C PRO A 342 21.14 -29.81 44.21
N PRO A 343 21.68 -30.30 45.34
CA PRO A 343 21.51 -29.65 46.64
C PRO A 343 22.48 -28.47 46.75
N ASN A 344 21.91 -27.26 46.88
CA ASN A 344 22.55 -26.00 47.25
C ASN A 344 23.36 -25.24 46.16
N PRO A 345 23.23 -23.89 46.02
CA PRO A 345 23.63 -23.17 44.81
C PRO A 345 24.95 -22.37 44.92
N THR A 346 26.00 -22.86 45.61
CA THR A 346 27.23 -22.06 45.81
C THR A 346 28.57 -22.71 45.46
N ASP A 347 28.63 -23.96 44.97
CA ASP A 347 29.92 -24.64 44.73
C ASP A 347 30.14 -25.04 43.25
N TYR A 348 30.24 -24.10 42.32
CA TYR A 348 30.47 -24.40 40.89
C TYR A 348 31.90 -24.21 40.38
N PHE A 349 32.86 -23.79 41.21
CA PHE A 349 34.28 -23.86 40.88
C PHE A 349 35.06 -24.04 42.18
N ASN A 350 35.62 -25.23 42.38
CA ASN A 350 36.40 -25.60 43.54
C ASN A 350 37.68 -24.73 43.63
N LEU A 351 37.56 -23.54 44.22
CA LEU A 351 38.63 -22.57 44.45
C LEU A 351 38.60 -22.15 45.93
N GLN A 352 39.72 -22.39 46.61
CA GLN A 352 39.86 -22.12 48.04
C GLN A 352 39.83 -20.61 48.33
N ALA A 353 39.10 -20.23 49.39
CA ALA A 353 38.78 -18.86 49.79
C ALA A 353 39.93 -18.12 50.50
N SER A 354 41.15 -18.13 49.97
CA SER A 354 42.30 -17.45 50.60
C SER A 354 43.00 -16.38 49.76
N GLU A 355 42.55 -16.04 48.55
CA GLU A 355 43.18 -14.98 47.75
C GLU A 355 42.17 -14.15 46.93
N MET A 356 41.42 -13.25 47.56
CA MET A 356 40.78 -12.12 46.85
C MET A 356 40.70 -10.89 47.75
N ALA A 357 41.80 -10.15 47.84
CA ALA A 357 41.79 -8.75 48.25
C ALA A 357 42.95 -8.00 47.58
N VAL A 358 42.81 -7.69 46.29
CA VAL A 358 43.62 -6.63 45.66
C VAL A 358 42.70 -5.78 44.80
N LEU A 359 42.20 -4.68 45.38
CA LEU A 359 41.76 -3.52 44.61
C LEU A 359 42.98 -2.59 44.41
N PRO A 360 43.17 -1.99 43.23
CA PRO A 360 44.20 -0.97 43.03
C PRO A 360 43.90 0.29 43.88
N PRO A 361 44.91 1.04 44.32
CA PRO A 361 44.74 2.08 45.33
C PRO A 361 43.96 3.28 44.80
N GLY A 362 42.91 3.72 45.51
CA GLY A 362 42.42 5.10 45.40
C GLY A 362 40.91 5.37 45.24
N MET A 363 40.00 4.39 45.25
CA MET A 363 38.56 4.67 45.08
C MET A 363 37.71 4.27 46.29
N LYS A 364 36.94 5.21 46.83
CA LYS A 364 36.01 5.01 47.96
C LYS A 364 34.62 4.62 47.45
N ILE A 365 33.97 3.68 48.14
CA ILE A 365 32.71 2.98 47.81
C ILE A 365 31.45 3.88 47.68
N HIS A 366 31.52 5.18 47.96
CA HIS A 366 30.34 6.04 48.11
C HIS A 366 29.94 6.83 46.84
N GLN A 367 30.45 6.47 45.66
CA GLN A 367 30.16 7.17 44.39
C GLN A 367 29.57 6.27 43.29
N LEU A 368 29.04 5.09 43.64
CA LEU A 368 28.40 4.20 42.66
C LEU A 368 26.86 4.34 42.70
N PRO A 369 26.20 4.53 41.54
CA PRO A 369 24.75 4.66 41.44
C PRO A 369 24.01 3.34 41.78
N PRO A 370 22.75 3.37 42.24
CA PRO A 370 22.14 2.31 43.07
C PRO A 370 21.68 1.02 42.34
N GLY A 371 22.30 0.65 41.22
CA GLY A 371 21.90 -0.51 40.40
C GLY A 371 22.76 -1.77 40.55
N LEU A 372 23.79 -1.75 41.40
CA LEU A 372 24.78 -2.84 41.51
C LEU A 372 24.87 -3.47 42.91
N ILE A 373 23.78 -3.44 43.67
CA ILE A 373 23.67 -4.19 44.93
C ILE A 373 22.56 -5.24 44.79
N PRO A 374 22.91 -6.51 44.52
CA PRO A 374 21.94 -7.61 44.54
C PRO A 374 21.52 -7.93 45.99
N GLY A 375 20.21 -7.85 46.31
CA GLY A 375 19.66 -8.54 47.50
C GLY A 375 18.90 -7.75 48.58
N ALA A 376 18.19 -6.65 48.28
CA ALA A 376 17.29 -6.03 49.28
C ALA A 376 15.80 -6.34 49.02
N PRO A 377 15.00 -6.74 50.04
CA PRO A 377 13.58 -7.06 49.91
C PRO A 377 12.71 -5.79 49.83
N SER A 378 11.76 -5.75 48.89
CA SER A 378 10.78 -4.65 48.75
C SER A 378 9.63 -4.81 49.74
N TYR A 379 9.60 -3.96 50.77
CA TYR A 379 8.52 -3.88 51.76
C TYR A 379 7.46 -2.88 51.31
N ALA A 380 6.30 -3.37 50.89
CA ALA A 380 5.09 -2.58 50.72
C ALA A 380 4.05 -3.07 51.72
N SER A 381 4.05 -2.55 52.95
CA SER A 381 2.97 -2.67 53.96
C SER A 381 3.37 -2.02 55.30
N MET A 382 3.16 -0.71 55.50
CA MET A 382 2.85 -0.08 56.81
C MET A 382 3.11 1.42 56.72
N TYR A 383 2.04 2.21 56.54
CA TYR A 383 1.63 3.26 57.49
C TYR A 383 0.42 3.99 56.91
N GLN A 384 -0.73 3.73 57.53
CA GLN A 384 -1.93 4.55 57.50
C GLN A 384 -2.16 5.04 58.94
N GLN A 385 -2.64 6.28 59.08
CA GLN A 385 -3.08 7.00 60.30
C GLN A 385 -1.96 7.67 61.13
N ALA A 386 -2.06 8.91 61.63
CA ALA A 386 -3.20 9.82 61.84
C ALA A 386 -2.77 11.32 62.01
N ALA A 387 -3.77 12.23 61.91
CA ALA A 387 -3.94 13.51 62.66
C ALA A 387 -2.97 14.70 62.35
N SER A 388 -3.33 15.99 62.28
CA SER A 388 -4.49 16.79 62.77
C SER A 388 -4.42 18.27 62.28
N GLY A 389 -5.59 18.93 62.09
CA GLY A 389 -5.83 20.39 62.24
C GLY A 389 -5.75 21.26 60.97
N SER A 390 -6.85 21.75 60.35
CA SER A 390 -7.68 22.95 60.67
C SER A 390 -6.86 24.25 60.77
N SER A 391 -7.09 25.39 60.08
CA SER A 391 -8.35 26.12 59.81
C SER A 391 -8.06 27.32 58.87
N GLY A 392 -9.09 27.89 58.21
CA GLY A 392 -9.14 29.34 57.91
C GLY A 392 -9.34 29.78 56.45
N ILE A 393 -10.60 30.09 56.12
CA ILE A 393 -11.14 30.79 54.94
C ILE A 393 -11.80 32.10 55.52
N PRO A 394 -12.36 33.11 54.79
CA PRO A 394 -12.00 34.04 53.67
C PRO A 394 -12.27 35.54 54.10
N PRO A 395 -12.93 36.50 53.37
CA PRO A 395 -13.21 36.73 51.92
C PRO A 395 -13.10 38.20 51.39
N ALA A 396 -13.49 38.34 50.10
CA ALA A 396 -14.28 39.43 49.49
C ALA A 396 -13.46 40.46 48.65
N THR A 397 -13.92 41.07 47.56
CA THR A 397 -15.24 41.41 46.96
C THR A 397 -15.03 41.59 45.43
N GLY A 398 -15.98 41.29 44.53
CA GLY A 398 -17.10 42.13 44.04
C GLY A 398 -16.93 42.29 42.51
N GLY A 399 -17.88 42.00 41.62
CA GLY A 399 -19.28 42.41 41.49
C GLY A 399 -19.37 43.34 40.25
N ALA A 400 -19.86 42.89 39.08
CA ALA A 400 -21.27 42.82 38.64
C ALA A 400 -21.74 44.05 37.83
N ASN A 401 -22.38 43.79 36.67
CA ASN A 401 -23.59 44.41 36.07
C ASN A 401 -23.63 44.04 34.56
N ALA A 402 -24.65 43.35 33.99
CA ALA A 402 -26.08 43.69 33.84
C ALA A 402 -26.27 44.96 32.99
N SER A 403 -27.18 45.13 32.01
CA SER A 403 -28.37 44.41 31.51
C SER A 403 -28.98 45.26 30.35
N ASP A 404 -29.92 44.67 29.58
CA ASP A 404 -31.02 45.33 28.84
C ASP A 404 -30.72 46.23 27.61
N ALA A 405 -31.65 46.53 26.71
CA ALA A 405 -32.82 45.86 26.11
C ALA A 405 -33.38 46.82 25.03
N GLY A 406 -33.93 46.27 23.94
CA GLY A 406 -34.96 46.86 23.07
C GLY A 406 -34.58 47.98 22.09
N THR A 407 -35.36 48.35 21.07
CA THR A 407 -36.59 47.83 20.42
C THR A 407 -36.82 48.73 19.19
N SER A 408 -37.27 48.17 18.05
CA SER A 408 -38.00 48.81 16.91
C SER A 408 -37.29 49.93 16.13
N SER A 409 -37.52 50.24 14.84
CA SER A 409 -38.47 49.84 13.78
C SER A 409 -38.00 50.56 12.51
N ASN A 410 -38.29 49.99 11.33
CA ASN A 410 -39.10 50.60 10.27
C ASN A 410 -38.63 50.24 8.83
N ALA A 411 -39.63 50.11 7.97
CA ALA A 411 -39.61 49.60 6.61
C ALA A 411 -38.98 50.56 5.57
N GLY A 412 -38.66 50.03 4.37
CA GLY A 412 -38.49 50.87 3.17
C GLY A 412 -37.67 50.27 2.03
N SER A 413 -38.35 49.55 1.13
CA SER A 413 -38.14 49.46 -0.33
C SER A 413 -36.87 50.03 -1.01
N GLY A 414 -36.26 49.18 -1.85
CA GLY A 414 -35.92 49.51 -3.24
C GLY A 414 -34.56 50.17 -3.52
N HIS A 415 -33.61 49.42 -4.08
CA HIS A 415 -33.03 49.62 -5.42
C HIS A 415 -31.77 48.78 -5.61
N SER A 416 -31.74 48.03 -6.72
CA SER A 416 -30.52 47.40 -7.24
C SER A 416 -29.52 48.46 -7.67
N MET A 417 -28.29 48.37 -7.16
CA MET A 417 -27.12 49.09 -7.67
C MET A 417 -25.93 48.11 -7.62
N MET A 418 -25.37 47.78 -8.78
CA MET A 418 -24.14 47.01 -8.90
C MET A 418 -22.95 47.82 -8.35
N PRO A 419 -21.99 47.20 -7.62
CA PRO A 419 -20.72 47.83 -7.32
C PRO A 419 -19.69 47.67 -8.46
N PRO A 420 -18.71 48.58 -8.58
CA PRO A 420 -17.92 48.81 -9.79
C PRO A 420 -16.77 47.82 -10.00
N ALA A 421 -16.36 47.69 -11.27
CA ALA A 421 -15.33 46.80 -11.77
C ALA A 421 -13.96 47.02 -11.09
N MET A 422 -13.46 45.96 -10.45
CA MET A 422 -12.08 45.91 -9.96
C MET A 422 -11.10 45.68 -11.12
N HIS A 423 -10.11 46.56 -11.20
CA HIS A 423 -8.93 46.49 -12.06
C HIS A 423 -8.25 45.11 -11.95
N GLN A 424 -8.22 44.36 -13.05
CA GLN A 424 -7.35 43.20 -13.20
C GLN A 424 -5.90 43.71 -13.39
N GLN A 425 -5.06 43.50 -12.38
CA GLN A 425 -3.61 43.61 -12.57
C GLN A 425 -3.15 42.46 -13.48
N GLN A 426 -2.77 42.79 -14.72
CA GLN A 426 -2.06 41.88 -15.60
C GLN A 426 -0.67 41.58 -15.01
N LEU A 427 -0.42 40.31 -14.70
CA LEU A 427 0.91 39.78 -14.39
C LEU A 427 1.81 39.91 -15.64
N HIS A 428 2.78 40.81 -15.58
CA HIS A 428 3.74 41.05 -16.67
C HIS A 428 4.86 40.00 -16.66
N TYR A 429 4.97 39.20 -17.74
CA TYR A 429 6.01 38.18 -17.91
C TYR A 429 7.23 38.78 -18.63
N PRO A 430 8.48 38.62 -18.11
CA PRO A 430 9.71 39.15 -18.72
C PRO A 430 10.12 38.55 -20.08
N SER A 431 9.24 37.81 -20.77
CA SER A 431 9.54 37.10 -22.01
C SER A 431 9.03 37.80 -23.27
N GLN A 432 8.49 39.02 -23.15
CA GLN A 432 7.96 39.80 -24.29
C GLN A 432 8.76 41.08 -24.59
N ASP A 433 9.99 41.21 -24.10
CA ASP A 433 10.84 42.34 -24.45
C ASP A 433 11.67 42.03 -25.73
N PRO A 434 11.33 42.60 -26.90
CA PRO A 434 12.06 42.40 -28.14
C PRO A 434 13.47 43.02 -28.12
N ALA A 435 13.82 43.84 -27.12
CA ALA A 435 15.14 44.46 -27.01
C ALA A 435 16.25 43.50 -26.53
N ARG A 436 15.90 42.27 -26.11
CA ARG A 436 16.87 41.30 -25.55
C ARG A 436 17.31 40.19 -26.52
N LEU A 437 16.79 40.17 -27.74
CA LEU A 437 17.28 39.27 -28.79
C LEU A 437 18.48 39.92 -29.48
N GLY A 438 19.68 39.54 -29.04
CA GLY A 438 20.95 39.95 -29.62
C GLY A 438 21.11 39.50 -31.06
N ALA A 439 20.65 40.33 -32.00
CA ALA A 439 21.07 40.32 -33.39
C ALA A 439 22.18 41.36 -33.56
N LEU A 440 23.43 40.96 -33.28
CA LEU A 440 24.60 41.69 -33.75
C LEU A 440 24.70 41.47 -35.27
N LYS A 441 24.45 42.54 -36.02
CA LYS A 441 24.77 42.65 -37.45
C LYS A 441 26.21 42.22 -37.72
N LYS A 442 26.38 41.30 -38.66
CA LYS A 442 27.54 41.28 -39.56
C LYS A 442 27.07 40.94 -40.95
#